data_AF-A0A2V5KNG6-F1
#
_entry.id   AF-A0A2V5KNG6-F1
#
_cell.length_a   1.000
_cell.length_b   1.000
_cell.length_c   1.000
_cell.angle_alpha   90.00
_cell.angle_beta   90.00
_cell.angle_gamma   90.00
#
_symmetry.space_group_name_H-M   'P 1'
#
loop_
_entity.id
_entity.type
_entity.pdbx_description
1 polymer ?
#
loop_
_entity_poly.entity_id
_entity_poly.type
_entity_poly.pdbx_seq_one_letter_code
_entity_poly.pdbx_strand_id
1 'polypeptide(L)'
;MNESVTQLRDTTGNPAPLGLLGFGMTTVLLNLHNAGFYELNSMILAMGICYGGAAQIVAGIMEWRKGNTFAATAFLSYGLFWLSLVTLIVLAKLGWATPSNDTAMAAYLAMWGLFTAVMFVGT
;
A
#
# COMPACT_ATOMS: atom_id res chain seq x y z
N MET A 1 32.74 -34.79 5.65
CA MET A 1 32.71 -33.81 6.75
C MET A 1 31.26 -33.37 6.87
N ASN A 2 30.53 -33.76 7.91
CA ASN A 2 29.16 -33.28 8.12
C ASN A 2 29.28 -31.85 8.67
N GLU A 3 28.96 -30.86 7.85
CA GLU A 3 28.88 -29.49 8.33
C GLU A 3 27.69 -29.37 9.29
N SER A 4 27.97 -28.94 10.52
CA SER A 4 26.94 -28.57 11.49
C SER A 4 26.27 -27.28 11.02
N VAL A 5 25.06 -27.38 10.46
CA VAL A 5 24.26 -26.21 10.08
C VAL A 5 23.65 -25.58 11.34
N THR A 6 24.14 -24.41 11.74
CA THR A 6 23.51 -23.58 12.78
C THR A 6 22.38 -22.77 12.16
N GLN A 7 21.12 -23.13 12.45
CA GLN A 7 19.95 -22.38 11.99
C GLN A 7 19.63 -21.23 12.94
N LEU A 8 19.66 -19.99 12.45
CA LEU A 8 19.16 -18.84 13.19
C LEU A 8 17.63 -18.84 13.16
N ARG A 9 16.99 -19.04 14.31
CA ARG A 9 15.53 -19.01 14.43
C ARG A 9 15.05 -17.58 14.58
N ASP A 10 14.29 -17.08 13.61
CA ASP A 10 13.59 -15.79 13.73
C ASP A 10 12.48 -15.89 14.79
N THR A 11 12.54 -15.00 15.78
CA THR A 11 11.55 -14.87 16.87
C THR A 11 10.81 -13.52 16.83
N THR A 12 10.99 -12.74 15.77
CA THR A 12 10.31 -11.44 15.60
C THR A 12 8.80 -11.63 15.32
N GLY A 13 7.99 -10.63 15.69
CA GLY A 13 6.53 -10.68 15.53
C GLY A 13 6.05 -10.71 14.08
N ASN A 14 4.78 -11.10 13.86
CA ASN A 14 4.15 -11.09 12.54
C ASN A 14 3.78 -9.65 12.12
N PRO A 15 4.32 -9.11 11.02
CA PRO A 15 4.03 -7.76 10.57
C PRO A 15 2.78 -7.65 9.69
N ALA A 16 2.20 -8.76 9.21
CA ALA A 16 1.01 -8.75 8.37
C ALA A 16 -0.18 -7.95 8.95
N PRO A 17 -0.50 -8.00 10.26
CA PRO A 17 -1.56 -7.19 10.84
C PRO A 17 -1.33 -5.68 10.64
N LEU A 18 -0.08 -5.21 10.70
CA LEU A 18 0.25 -3.80 10.45
C LEU A 18 -0.06 -3.41 9.00
N GLY A 19 0.36 -4.25 8.04
CA GLY A 19 0.11 -4.00 6.61
C GLY A 19 -1.38 -4.02 6.26
N LEU A 20 -2.12 -4.99 6.81
CA LEU A 20 -3.56 -5.14 6.57
C LEU A 20 -4.38 -3.99 7.19
N LEU A 21 -4.05 -3.58 8.41
CA LEU A 21 -4.75 -2.47 9.07
C LEU A 21 -4.42 -1.12 8.41
N GLY A 22 -3.17 -0.91 7.98
CA GLY A 22 -2.75 0.24 7.18
C GLY A 22 -3.58 0.39 5.91
N PHE A 23 -3.69 -0.70 5.16
CA PHE A 23 -4.49 -0.76 3.95
C PHE A 23 -5.98 -0.57 4.22
N GLY A 24 -6.55 -1.38 5.13
CA GLY A 24 -7.98 -1.46 5.36
C GLY A 24 -8.58 -0.16 5.86
N MET A 25 -7.97 0.45 6.89
CA MET A 25 -8.47 1.73 7.44
C MET A 25 -8.42 2.85 6.41
N THR A 26 -7.29 2.99 5.70
CA THR A 26 -7.14 4.04 4.69
C THR A 26 -8.14 3.83 3.53
N THR A 27 -8.38 2.58 3.13
CA THR A 27 -9.36 2.22 2.10
C THR A 27 -10.78 2.58 2.51
N VAL A 28 -11.19 2.25 3.75
CA VAL A 28 -12.52 2.59 4.26
C VAL A 28 -12.72 4.11 4.26
N LEU A 29 -11.74 4.86 4.76
CA LEU A 29 -11.83 6.32 4.84
C LEU A 29 -11.88 6.98 3.46
N LEU A 30 -11.12 6.50 2.48
CA LEU A 30 -11.21 6.97 1.09
C LEU A 30 -12.57 6.64 0.48
N ASN A 31 -13.11 5.45 0.73
CA ASN A 31 -14.38 5.05 0.10
C ASN A 31 -15.60 5.70 0.75
N LEU A 32 -15.53 6.12 2.01
CA LEU A 32 -16.54 7.00 2.59
C LEU A 32 -16.57 8.36 1.88
N HIS A 33 -15.41 8.90 1.47
CA HIS A 33 -15.37 10.07 0.58
C HIS A 33 -16.00 9.74 -0.79
N ASN A 34 -15.61 8.63 -1.43
CA ASN A 34 -16.17 8.23 -2.73
C ASN A 34 -17.69 8.00 -2.68
N ALA A 35 -18.23 7.57 -1.54
CA ALA A 35 -19.66 7.39 -1.31
C ALA A 35 -20.38 8.70 -0.96
N GLY A 36 -19.68 9.84 -0.90
CA GLY A 36 -20.26 11.16 -0.71
C GLY A 36 -20.52 11.57 0.75
N PHE A 37 -19.96 10.86 1.74
CA PHE A 37 -20.15 11.21 3.16
C PHE A 37 -19.39 12.48 3.56
N TYR A 38 -18.24 12.74 2.93
CA TYR A 38 -17.45 13.95 3.13
C TYR A 38 -16.52 14.21 1.94
N GLU A 39 -16.01 15.43 1.82
CA GLU A 39 -15.04 15.81 0.80
C GLU A 39 -13.64 15.24 1.06
N LEU A 40 -12.82 15.14 0.00
CA LEU A 40 -11.42 14.76 0.09
C LEU A 40 -10.67 15.84 0.86
N ASN A 41 -10.15 15.47 2.04
CA ASN A 41 -9.50 16.40 2.94
C ASN A 41 -8.19 15.83 3.49
N SER A 42 -7.53 16.61 4.34
CA SER A 42 -6.21 16.30 4.91
C SER A 42 -6.17 14.96 5.66
N MET A 43 -7.28 14.47 6.22
CA MET A 43 -7.31 13.19 6.93
C MET A 43 -7.07 12.00 6.00
N ILE A 44 -7.68 11.97 4.79
CA ILE A 44 -7.39 10.90 3.81
C ILE A 44 -5.94 10.99 3.34
N LEU A 45 -5.44 12.20 3.07
CA LEU A 45 -4.06 12.39 2.63
C LEU A 45 -3.06 11.95 3.71
N ALA A 46 -3.31 12.31 4.96
CA ALA A 46 -2.48 11.90 6.10
C ALA A 46 -2.49 10.38 6.30
N MET A 47 -3.65 9.73 6.17
CA MET A 47 -3.76 8.27 6.25
C MET A 47 -3.03 7.59 5.09
N GLY A 48 -3.16 8.12 3.86
CA GLY A 48 -2.42 7.65 2.69
C GLY A 48 -0.91 7.80 2.84
N ILE A 49 -0.41 8.85 3.48
CA ILE A 49 1.03 9.02 3.72
C ILE A 49 1.52 8.11 4.85
N CYS A 50 0.90 8.21 6.02
CA CYS A 50 1.47 7.66 7.25
C CYS A 50 1.19 6.16 7.41
N TYR A 51 -0.04 5.73 7.10
CA TYR A 51 -0.50 4.41 7.50
C TYR A 51 -0.74 3.48 6.31
N GLY A 52 -1.58 3.89 5.37
CA GLY A 52 -1.71 3.22 4.07
C GLY A 52 -0.38 3.23 3.31
N GLY A 53 0.45 4.27 3.45
CA GLY A 53 1.75 4.37 2.79
C GLY A 53 2.90 3.81 3.62
N ALA A 54 3.47 4.65 4.48
CA ALA A 54 4.73 4.37 5.17
C ALA A 54 4.67 3.12 6.07
N ALA A 55 3.66 2.99 6.94
CA ALA A 55 3.54 1.81 7.80
C ALA A 55 3.34 0.51 7.00
N GLN A 56 2.60 0.57 5.90
CA GLN A 56 2.39 -0.59 5.02
C GLN A 56 3.69 -0.98 4.30
N ILE A 57 4.49 -0.01 3.83
CA ILE A 57 5.82 -0.26 3.27
C ILE A 57 6.72 -0.94 4.31
N VAL A 58 6.72 -0.45 5.55
CA VAL A 58 7.50 -1.03 6.65
C VAL A 58 7.08 -2.49 6.89
N ALA A 59 5.78 -2.78 6.92
CA ALA A 59 5.28 -4.15 7.04
C ALA A 59 5.78 -5.05 5.90
N GLY A 60 5.77 -4.57 4.65
CA GLY A 60 6.28 -5.31 3.50
C GLY A 60 7.79 -5.61 3.57
N ILE A 61 8.60 -4.66 4.04
CA ILE A 61 10.04 -4.89 4.28
C ILE A 61 10.25 -5.96 5.36
N MET A 62 9.44 -5.97 6.40
CA MET A 62 9.50 -6.98 7.46
C MET A 62 9.09 -8.38 6.96
N GLU A 63 8.06 -8.47 6.11
CA GLU A 63 7.67 -9.73 5.45
C GLU A 63 8.76 -10.27 4.53
N TRP A 64 9.45 -9.40 3.80
CA TRP A 64 10.59 -9.81 2.97
C TRP A 64 11.69 -10.48 3.81
N ARG A 65 12.02 -9.90 4.98
CA ARG A 65 12.99 -10.51 5.92
C ARG A 65 12.52 -11.85 6.49
N LYS A 66 11.22 -12.11 6.48
CA LYS A 66 10.60 -13.38 6.91
C LYS A 66 10.45 -14.40 5.79
N GLY A 67 10.89 -14.07 4.57
CA GLY A 67 10.76 -14.96 3.41
C GLY A 67 9.34 -15.04 2.85
N ASN A 68 8.42 -14.16 3.28
CA ASN A 68 7.06 -14.14 2.78
C ASN A 68 6.97 -13.22 1.55
N THR A 69 7.29 -13.80 0.38
CA THR A 69 7.29 -13.07 -0.89
C THR A 69 5.93 -12.46 -1.21
N PHE A 70 4.84 -13.20 -1.00
CA PHE A 70 3.50 -12.72 -1.32
C PHE A 70 3.16 -11.45 -0.53
N ALA A 71 3.30 -11.49 0.80
CA ALA A 71 2.96 -10.36 1.64
C ALA A 71 3.95 -9.19 1.45
N ALA A 72 5.23 -9.48 1.21
CA ALA A 72 6.22 -8.45 0.87
C ALA A 72 5.80 -7.69 -0.41
N THR A 73 5.49 -8.41 -1.48
CA THR A 73 5.02 -7.82 -2.74
C THR A 73 3.70 -7.08 -2.55
N ALA A 74 2.74 -7.65 -1.83
CA ALA A 74 1.45 -7.00 -1.60
C ALA A 74 1.61 -5.69 -0.83
N PHE A 75 2.25 -5.71 0.35
CA PHE A 75 2.31 -4.55 1.23
C PHE A 75 3.23 -3.45 0.70
N LEU A 76 4.36 -3.78 0.07
CA LEU A 76 5.20 -2.77 -0.58
C LEU A 76 4.44 -2.08 -1.72
N SER A 77 3.78 -2.85 -2.58
CA SER A 77 3.04 -2.31 -3.72
C SER A 77 1.86 -1.44 -3.29
N TYR A 78 1.00 -1.92 -2.39
CA TYR A 78 -0.14 -1.11 -1.92
C TYR A 78 0.29 0.09 -1.06
N GLY A 79 1.41 -0.02 -0.34
CA GLY A 79 2.02 1.12 0.34
C GLY A 79 2.46 2.21 -0.63
N LEU A 80 3.12 1.81 -1.73
CA LEU A 80 3.50 2.73 -2.79
C LEU A 80 2.28 3.27 -3.56
N PHE A 81 1.22 2.49 -3.75
CA PHE A 81 -0.06 2.97 -4.30
C PHE A 81 -0.62 4.14 -3.51
N TRP A 82 -0.65 4.03 -2.18
CA TRP A 82 -1.16 5.10 -1.32
C TRP A 82 -0.30 6.37 -1.42
N LEU A 83 1.03 6.21 -1.39
CA LEU A 83 1.94 7.33 -1.58
C LEU A 83 1.76 7.97 -2.96
N SER A 84 1.69 7.18 -4.04
CA SER A 84 1.52 7.71 -5.39
C SER A 84 0.17 8.40 -5.57
N LEU A 85 -0.92 7.88 -4.98
CA LEU A 85 -2.23 8.53 -5.01
C LEU A 85 -2.20 9.90 -4.34
N VAL A 86 -1.56 10.01 -3.17
CA VAL A 86 -1.38 11.31 -2.49
C VAL A 86 -0.47 12.22 -3.31
N THR A 87 0.62 11.70 -3.87
CA THR A 87 1.53 12.49 -4.72
C THR A 87 0.82 13.06 -5.95
N LEU A 88 -0.04 12.29 -6.64
CA LEU A 88 -0.84 12.79 -7.77
C LEU A 88 -1.66 14.02 -7.38
N ILE A 89 -2.29 13.99 -6.20
CA ILE A 89 -3.11 15.10 -5.68
C ILE A 89 -2.24 16.30 -5.31
N VAL A 90 -1.13 16.06 -4.60
CA VAL A 90 -0.24 17.13 -4.12
C VAL A 90 0.45 17.84 -5.28
N LEU A 91 0.97 17.11 -6.27
CA LEU A 91 1.62 17.69 -7.46
C LEU A 91 0.67 18.64 -8.21
N ALA A 92 -0.59 18.23 -8.37
CA ALA A 92 -1.62 19.07 -8.97
C ALA A 92 -1.92 20.32 -8.13
N LYS A 93 -2.10 20.17 -6.81
CA LYS A 93 -2.40 21.29 -5.90
C LYS A 93 -1.26 22.30 -5.76
N LEU A 94 -0.01 21.85 -5.86
CA LEU A 94 1.17 22.72 -5.85
C LEU A 94 1.46 23.37 -7.21
N GLY A 95 0.73 23.01 -8.26
CA GLY A 95 0.97 23.49 -9.62
C GLY A 95 2.25 22.94 -10.25
N TRP A 96 2.80 21.84 -9.72
CA TRP A 96 4.02 21.20 -10.25
C TRP A 96 3.73 20.26 -11.42
N ALA A 97 2.48 19.81 -11.56
CA ALA A 97 2.02 19.01 -12.68
C ALA A 97 0.56 19.34 -13.00
N THR A 98 0.13 19.09 -14.23
CA THR A 98 -1.28 19.17 -14.62
C THR A 98 -2.09 18.10 -13.88
N PRO A 99 -3.31 18.41 -13.40
CA PRO A 99 -4.20 17.40 -12.81
C PRO A 99 -4.43 16.24 -13.77
N SER A 100 -4.42 15.01 -13.24
CA SER A 100 -4.77 13.83 -14.02
C SER A 100 -6.24 13.90 -14.41
N ASN A 101 -6.54 13.72 -15.70
CA ASN A 101 -7.92 13.63 -16.18
C ASN A 101 -8.52 12.24 -15.92
N ASP A 102 -9.83 12.11 -16.14
CA ASP A 102 -10.59 10.89 -15.87
C ASP A 102 -10.00 9.66 -16.59
N THR A 103 -9.59 9.82 -17.85
CA THR A 103 -9.00 8.73 -18.64
C THR A 103 -7.67 8.26 -18.05
N ALA A 104 -6.79 9.18 -17.64
CA ALA A 104 -5.52 8.87 -17.01
C ALA A 104 -5.71 8.19 -15.64
N MET A 105 -6.65 8.69 -14.83
CA MET A 105 -6.98 8.09 -13.54
C MET A 105 -7.61 6.70 -13.69
N ALA A 106 -8.46 6.50 -14.70
CA ALA A 106 -9.03 5.19 -15.01
C ALA A 106 -7.94 4.19 -15.39
N ALA A 107 -6.99 4.57 -16.24
CA ALA A 107 -5.86 3.72 -16.61
C ALA A 107 -4.97 3.38 -15.39
N TYR A 108 -4.66 4.37 -14.55
CA TYR A 108 -3.90 4.18 -13.31
C TYR A 108 -4.59 3.15 -12.39
N LEU A 109 -5.88 3.34 -12.09
CA LEU A 109 -6.64 2.43 -11.22
C LEU A 109 -6.87 1.05 -11.86
N ALA A 110 -7.04 0.97 -13.18
CA ALA A 110 -7.20 -0.29 -13.88
C ALA A 110 -5.94 -1.16 -13.78
N MET A 111 -4.74 -0.56 -13.89
CA MET A 111 -3.48 -1.29 -13.71
C MET A 111 -3.30 -1.79 -12.27
N TRP A 112 -3.70 -0.99 -11.27
CA TRP A 112 -3.75 -1.45 -9.88
C TRP A 112 -4.76 -2.59 -9.69
N GLY A 113 -5.92 -2.51 -10.33
CA GLY A 113 -6.92 -3.58 -10.33
C GLY A 113 -6.40 -4.88 -10.97
N LEU A 114 -5.66 -4.78 -12.08
CA LEU A 114 -5.00 -5.93 -12.71
C LEU A 114 -3.96 -6.55 -11.77
N PHE A 115 -3.12 -5.73 -11.14
CA PHE A 115 -2.18 -6.19 -10.11
C PHE A 115 -2.91 -6.94 -8.99
N THR A 116 -4.00 -6.37 -8.47
CA THR A 116 -4.83 -7.02 -7.44
C THR A 116 -5.42 -8.33 -7.92
N ALA A 117 -5.92 -8.41 -9.15
CA ALA A 117 -6.47 -9.64 -9.73
C ALA A 117 -5.42 -10.75 -9.86
N VAL A 118 -4.19 -10.41 -10.26
CA VAL A 118 -3.07 -11.36 -10.29
C VAL A 118 -2.70 -11.84 -8.88
N MET A 119 -2.60 -10.91 -7.93
CA MET A 119 -2.33 -11.25 -6.53
C MET A 119 -3.43 -12.13 -5.93
N PHE A 120 -4.69 -11.92 -6.30
CA PHE A 120 -5.82 -12.75 -5.86
C PHE A 120 -5.69 -14.21 -6.30
N VAL A 121 -5.16 -14.49 -7.50
CA VAL A 121 -4.92 -15.87 -7.94
C VAL A 121 -3.85 -16.57 -7.08
N GLY A 122 -2.94 -15.80 -6.47
CA GLY A 122 -1.86 -16.30 -5.63
C GLY A 122 -2.18 -16.42 -4.13
N THR A 123 -3.41 -16.16 -3.69
CA THR A 123 -3.84 -16.32 -2.28
C THR A 123 -4.14 -17.76 -1.94
#